data_AF-A0A059C573-F1
#
_entry.id   AF-A0A059C573-F1
#
_cell.length_a   1.000
_cell.length_b   1.000
_cell.length_c   1.000
_cell.angle_alpha   90.00
_cell.angle_beta   90.00
_cell.angle_gamma   90.00
#
_symmetry.space_group_name_H-M   'P 1'
#
loop_
_entity.id
_entity.type
_entity.pdbx_description
1 polymer ?
#
loop_
_entity_poly.entity_id
_entity_poly.type
_entity_poly.pdbx_seq_one_letter_code
_entity_poly.pdbx_strand_id
1 'polypeptide(L)'
;MQMGGVNGIGSIEAICLKLDEISQYSLIKECLASLSNLRFLQVDSKDFDGITKSILTQLAKNLKVLNLTGCMELRKTPDLSFHVNLERLILESCENLVQIHTSISQLKKLVFLNLKDCNNLRELPNEMGALESLRELLLDSTAIEEIPEWRRMKKLEILSLDKCTLLTKFSFVGCVAAATNLSLVDSHLTQLPKSIENFNSLIQLNLSSTNMWELPDVTGNMKNLKVLKMRCPLRKLSSSIGMLEKLEELEAWGSFKEIPNNIGNLRLLKNLILGSPRISMVPRLPESLVNLCCKTTSMETLPNFSNLINLRNLRLTLWLNHEGPCKLEAAPSARWIGTLQMLEFLKLSSPYIATLSSDLILLSQLKKLKLQCCHLQCLPRLPTNLSYLSIKSCQRMKTTNDLSNLKALSDLVIVGCDELTEIRGLEGLENLRTLELVALPSLVKLPDLTNLKKLKKIHLNDLSNLKALSDLVTVGCDELTEIRGLEGLENLRTLELVALPSLVKLPDLTNLKKLKKIHLNDCTKLFEILGGPESSEILHNVNWSNLQKFPVPPSLENLKVRNPETKESTSDLVFREFANVSTWM
;
A
#
# COMPACT_ATOMS: atom_id res chain seq x y z
N MET A 1 23.86 49.91 -24.05
CA MET A 1 24.34 50.59 -22.83
C MET A 1 25.65 49.91 -22.42
N GLN A 2 26.76 50.64 -22.41
CA GLN A 2 27.97 50.17 -21.73
C GLN A 2 27.63 50.04 -20.24
N MET A 3 27.54 48.82 -19.74
CA MET A 3 27.47 48.59 -18.30
C MET A 3 28.90 48.70 -17.77
N GLY A 4 29.15 49.77 -17.01
CA GLY A 4 30.35 49.91 -16.21
C GLY A 4 30.57 48.67 -15.34
N GLY A 5 31.85 48.31 -15.15
CA GLY A 5 32.26 47.09 -14.45
C GLY A 5 31.49 46.88 -13.14
N VAL A 6 30.63 45.88 -13.13
CA VAL A 6 29.99 45.40 -11.89
C VAL A 6 31.05 44.56 -11.16
N ASN A 7 31.89 45.24 -10.38
CA ASN A 7 32.79 44.60 -9.43
C ASN A 7 31.95 43.83 -8.39
N GLY A 8 31.75 42.53 -8.60
CA GLY A 8 30.99 41.67 -7.69
C GLY A 8 30.45 40.38 -8.30
N ILE A 9 30.35 40.29 -9.63
CA ILE A 9 29.80 39.08 -10.30
C ILE A 9 30.74 37.87 -10.17
N GLY A 10 32.05 38.09 -10.02
CA GLY A 10 33.05 37.04 -9.91
C GLY A 10 32.93 36.14 -8.68
N SER A 11 32.15 36.49 -7.64
CA SER A 11 31.94 35.65 -6.45
C SER A 11 30.73 34.71 -6.54
N ILE A 12 29.96 34.76 -7.63
CA ILE A 12 28.76 33.94 -7.78
C ILE A 12 29.15 32.47 -8.02
N GLU A 13 28.70 31.58 -7.12
CA GLU A 13 29.01 30.14 -7.18
C GLU A 13 27.86 29.30 -7.77
N ALA A 14 26.63 29.83 -7.87
CA ALA A 14 25.46 29.11 -8.36
C ALA A 14 24.52 30.00 -9.15
N ILE A 15 24.06 29.53 -10.32
CA ILE A 15 23.14 30.27 -11.21
C ILE A 15 22.08 29.32 -11.78
N CYS A 16 20.84 29.80 -11.82
CA CYS A 16 19.75 29.22 -12.60
C CYS A 16 19.38 30.18 -13.72
N LEU A 17 19.49 29.73 -14.97
CA LEU A 17 19.10 30.47 -16.16
C LEU A 17 17.79 29.89 -16.68
N LYS A 18 16.79 30.74 -16.83
CA LYS A 18 15.59 30.44 -17.60
C LYS A 18 15.64 31.27 -18.87
N LEU A 19 15.79 30.60 -20.01
CA LEU A 19 16.01 31.22 -21.31
C LEU A 19 14.74 31.04 -22.15
N ASP A 20 13.86 32.04 -22.07
CA ASP A 20 12.55 32.05 -22.76
C ASP A 20 12.59 32.78 -24.13
N GLU A 21 13.57 33.66 -24.40
CA GLU A 21 13.67 34.45 -25.66
C GLU A 21 15.11 34.59 -26.21
N ILE A 22 15.30 34.44 -27.53
CA ILE A 22 16.59 34.53 -28.27
C ILE A 22 17.34 35.86 -28.03
N SER A 23 16.63 36.93 -27.70
CA SER A 23 17.17 38.27 -27.43
C SER A 23 18.01 38.38 -26.16
N GLN A 24 17.78 37.51 -25.17
CA GLN A 24 18.47 37.55 -23.86
C GLN A 24 19.87 36.92 -23.90
N TYR A 25 20.20 36.16 -24.95
CA TYR A 25 21.36 35.28 -24.97
C TYR A 25 22.71 36.01 -25.20
N SER A 26 22.74 37.13 -25.92
CA SER A 26 23.96 37.91 -26.17
C SER A 26 24.49 38.57 -24.89
N LEU A 27 23.58 39.13 -24.08
CA LEU A 27 23.85 39.72 -22.76
C LEU A 27 24.30 38.67 -21.73
N ILE A 28 23.69 37.48 -21.79
CA ILE A 28 24.02 36.37 -20.89
C ILE A 28 25.41 35.80 -21.20
N LYS A 29 25.81 35.75 -22.48
CA LYS A 29 27.14 35.30 -22.89
C LYS A 29 28.27 36.16 -22.30
N GLU A 30 28.15 37.49 -22.34
CA GLU A 30 29.15 38.40 -21.76
C GLU A 30 29.20 38.31 -20.23
N CYS A 31 28.03 38.22 -19.58
CA CYS A 31 27.96 38.04 -18.13
C CYS A 31 28.60 36.72 -17.68
N LEU A 32 28.26 35.60 -18.33
CA LEU A 32 28.75 34.27 -17.97
C LEU A 32 30.27 34.13 -18.16
N ALA A 33 30.87 34.76 -19.17
CA ALA A 33 32.32 34.75 -19.36
C ALA A 33 33.10 35.34 -18.16
N SER A 34 32.47 36.18 -17.33
CA SER A 34 33.09 36.80 -16.15
C SER A 34 32.97 35.97 -14.86
N LEU A 35 32.24 34.85 -14.88
CA LEU A 35 31.86 34.07 -13.69
C LEU A 35 32.86 32.94 -13.39
N SER A 36 34.08 33.33 -13.03
CA SER A 36 35.17 32.39 -12.79
C SER A 36 34.95 31.45 -11.60
N ASN A 37 34.12 31.79 -10.61
CA ASN A 37 33.85 30.95 -9.43
C ASN A 37 32.59 30.07 -9.54
N LEU A 38 31.92 30.05 -10.71
CA LEU A 38 30.68 29.30 -10.87
C LEU A 38 30.89 27.78 -10.71
N ARG A 39 30.16 27.18 -9.77
CA ARG A 39 30.20 25.73 -9.46
C ARG A 39 28.91 25.02 -9.82
N PHE A 40 27.78 25.71 -9.80
CA PHE A 40 26.47 25.16 -10.15
C PHE A 40 25.83 25.99 -11.26
N LEU A 41 25.40 25.32 -12.32
CA LEU A 41 24.63 25.92 -13.40
C LEU A 41 23.41 25.06 -13.69
N GLN A 42 22.23 25.66 -13.56
CA GLN A 42 20.99 25.11 -14.10
C GLN A 42 20.58 25.93 -15.33
N VAL A 43 20.27 25.27 -16.42
CA VAL A 43 19.74 25.89 -17.63
C VAL A 43 18.41 25.24 -17.97
N ASP A 44 17.35 26.04 -17.94
CA ASP A 44 16.05 25.72 -18.51
C ASP A 44 15.94 26.54 -19.79
N SER A 45 16.02 25.87 -20.94
CA SER A 45 15.94 26.53 -22.24
C SER A 45 15.22 25.68 -23.26
N LYS A 46 14.35 26.33 -24.02
CA LYS A 46 13.66 25.76 -25.18
C LYS A 46 14.50 25.79 -26.45
N ASP A 47 15.70 26.38 -26.46
CA ASP A 47 16.56 26.48 -27.64
C ASP A 47 18.04 26.24 -27.25
N PHE A 48 18.51 25.00 -27.47
CA PHE A 48 19.84 24.55 -27.03
C PHE A 48 20.90 24.53 -28.16
N ASP A 49 20.51 24.56 -29.44
CA ASP A 49 21.28 23.94 -30.54
C ASP A 49 22.48 24.76 -31.05
N GLY A 50 22.70 26.00 -30.58
CA GLY A 50 23.85 26.82 -31.01
C GLY A 50 24.47 27.72 -29.95
N ILE A 51 23.64 28.43 -29.18
CA ILE A 51 24.13 29.52 -28.32
C ILE A 51 24.71 28.98 -27.01
N THR A 52 24.10 27.93 -26.45
CA THR A 52 24.54 27.29 -25.20
C THR A 52 25.89 26.58 -25.35
N LYS A 53 26.25 26.08 -26.54
CA LYS A 53 27.59 25.54 -26.84
C LYS A 53 28.69 26.60 -26.65
N SER A 54 28.42 27.85 -27.07
CA SER A 54 29.36 28.96 -26.86
C SER A 54 29.45 29.38 -25.40
N ILE A 55 28.38 29.21 -24.63
CA ILE A 55 28.31 29.58 -23.22
C ILE A 55 29.03 28.53 -22.36
N LEU A 56 28.73 27.25 -22.57
CA LEU A 56 29.33 26.13 -21.83
C LEU A 56 30.84 26.05 -22.05
N THR A 57 31.34 26.31 -23.25
CA THR A 57 32.79 26.33 -23.51
C THR A 57 33.54 27.42 -22.72
N GLN A 58 32.89 28.53 -22.35
CA GLN A 58 33.50 29.64 -21.60
C GLN A 58 33.48 29.44 -20.08
N LEU A 59 32.46 28.76 -19.54
CA LEU A 59 32.24 28.55 -18.10
C LEU A 59 33.03 27.36 -17.50
N ALA A 60 33.84 26.71 -18.31
CA ALA A 60 34.08 25.28 -18.17
C ALA A 60 35.02 24.86 -17.03
N LYS A 61 35.91 25.73 -16.54
CA LYS A 61 37.03 25.27 -15.69
C LYS A 61 36.66 24.93 -14.24
N ASN A 62 35.62 25.55 -13.67
CA ASN A 62 35.29 25.40 -12.24
C ASN A 62 33.92 24.79 -11.95
N LEU A 63 33.15 24.48 -13.00
CA LEU A 63 31.81 23.92 -12.85
C LEU A 63 31.87 22.50 -12.26
N LYS A 64 31.11 22.29 -11.17
CA LYS A 64 30.95 20.99 -10.50
C LYS A 64 29.60 20.35 -10.80
N VAL A 65 28.55 21.14 -11.00
CA VAL A 65 27.20 20.66 -11.26
C VAL A 65 26.63 21.37 -12.49
N LEU A 66 26.21 20.57 -13.46
CA LEU A 66 25.51 21.03 -14.65
C LEU A 66 24.14 20.36 -14.69
N ASN A 67 23.09 21.16 -14.58
CA ASN A 67 21.71 20.72 -14.66
C ASN A 67 21.04 21.27 -15.93
N LEU A 68 20.64 20.38 -16.81
CA LEU A 68 19.99 20.63 -18.09
C LEU A 68 18.61 19.95 -18.14
N THR A 69 17.99 19.70 -16.99
CA THR A 69 16.67 19.06 -16.93
C THR A 69 15.66 19.77 -17.82
N GLY A 70 14.94 19.01 -18.64
CA GLY A 70 13.87 19.53 -19.50
C GLY A 70 14.35 20.30 -20.73
N CYS A 71 15.63 20.23 -21.11
CA CYS A 71 16.12 20.82 -22.35
C CYS A 71 15.58 20.06 -23.57
N MET A 72 14.36 20.41 -24.00
CA MET A 72 13.62 19.66 -25.03
C MET A 72 14.27 19.66 -26.41
N GLU A 73 15.05 20.67 -26.79
CA GLU A 73 15.72 20.70 -28.11
C GLU A 73 17.10 20.03 -28.12
N LEU A 74 17.58 19.54 -26.96
CA LEU A 74 18.91 18.94 -26.86
C LEU A 74 18.96 17.59 -27.58
N ARG A 75 19.39 17.57 -28.84
CA ARG A 75 19.57 16.31 -29.61
C ARG A 75 20.83 15.54 -29.27
N LYS A 76 21.89 16.25 -28.89
CA LYS A 76 23.19 15.69 -28.52
C LYS A 76 23.76 16.44 -27.31
N THR A 77 24.38 15.75 -26.37
CA THR A 77 25.05 16.44 -25.26
C THR A 77 26.15 17.38 -25.80
N PRO A 78 26.40 18.53 -25.14
CA PRO A 78 27.42 19.46 -25.57
C PRO A 78 28.83 18.85 -25.46
N ASP A 79 29.82 19.48 -26.09
CA ASP A 79 31.21 19.14 -25.84
C ASP A 79 31.59 19.54 -24.40
N LEU A 80 31.79 18.53 -23.56
CA LEU A 80 32.13 18.67 -22.15
C LEU A 80 33.64 18.58 -21.90
N SER A 81 34.47 18.65 -22.96
CA SER A 81 35.91 18.46 -22.86
C SER A 81 36.62 19.42 -21.88
N PHE A 82 36.11 20.64 -21.77
CA PHE A 82 36.67 21.65 -20.88
C PHE A 82 36.16 21.55 -19.42
N HIS A 83 35.16 20.70 -19.14
CA HIS A 83 34.47 20.58 -17.85
C HIS A 83 35.04 19.47 -16.96
N VAL A 84 36.36 19.31 -16.94
CA VAL A 84 37.05 18.19 -16.26
C VAL A 84 36.79 18.10 -14.74
N ASN A 85 36.27 19.18 -14.14
CA ASN A 85 35.94 19.27 -12.72
C ASN A 85 34.47 18.91 -12.40
N LEU A 86 33.67 18.54 -13.40
CA LEU A 86 32.26 18.22 -13.21
C LEU A 86 32.09 16.97 -12.34
N GLU A 87 31.30 17.09 -11.28
CA GLU A 87 30.96 16.05 -10.31
C GLU A 87 29.52 15.53 -10.53
N ARG A 88 28.60 16.36 -11.05
CA ARG A 88 27.21 15.97 -11.32
C ARG A 88 26.73 16.52 -12.66
N LEU A 89 26.14 15.65 -13.48
CA LEU A 89 25.48 16.01 -14.73
C LEU A 89 24.04 15.50 -14.70
N ILE A 90 23.09 16.42 -14.88
CA ILE A 90 21.65 16.14 -14.85
C ILE A 90 21.06 16.53 -16.20
N LEU A 91 20.45 15.57 -16.87
CA LEU A 91 19.85 15.67 -18.22
C LEU A 91 18.43 15.07 -18.20
N GLU A 92 17.80 15.04 -17.03
CA GLU A 92 16.47 14.43 -16.85
C GLU A 92 15.42 15.10 -17.74
N SER A 93 14.53 14.31 -18.33
CA SER A 93 13.46 14.78 -19.23
C SER A 93 13.98 15.56 -20.46
N CYS A 94 15.20 15.31 -20.93
CA CYS A 94 15.66 15.77 -22.24
C CYS A 94 15.12 14.86 -23.34
N GLU A 95 13.83 14.99 -23.67
CA GLU A 95 13.11 14.01 -24.48
C GLU A 95 13.70 13.79 -25.88
N ASN A 96 14.24 14.83 -26.53
CA ASN A 96 14.85 14.71 -27.86
C ASN A 96 16.34 14.31 -27.85
N LEU A 97 16.92 14.00 -26.69
CA LEU A 97 18.32 13.57 -26.60
C LEU A 97 18.49 12.20 -27.25
N VAL A 98 19.24 12.15 -28.35
CA VAL A 98 19.51 10.92 -29.11
C VAL A 98 20.92 10.42 -28.87
N GLN A 99 21.89 11.31 -28.63
CA GLN A 99 23.31 10.96 -28.56
C GLN A 99 24.05 11.64 -27.41
N ILE A 100 24.92 10.90 -26.73
CA ILE A 100 25.90 11.46 -25.79
C ILE A 100 27.22 11.70 -26.54
N HIS A 101 27.77 12.91 -26.44
CA HIS A 101 29.07 13.27 -26.99
C HIS A 101 30.21 12.53 -26.28
N THR A 102 31.19 12.03 -27.05
CA THR A 102 32.29 11.17 -26.56
C THR A 102 33.22 11.86 -25.55
N SER A 103 33.19 13.20 -25.48
CA SER A 103 33.87 14.00 -24.45
C SER A 103 33.45 13.64 -23.02
N ILE A 104 32.32 12.96 -22.82
CA ILE A 104 31.89 12.46 -21.51
C ILE A 104 33.01 11.66 -20.81
N SER A 105 33.85 10.95 -21.58
CA SER A 105 34.99 10.20 -21.08
C SER A 105 36.04 11.02 -20.34
N GLN A 106 36.07 12.34 -20.53
CA GLN A 106 37.02 13.24 -19.89
C GLN A 106 36.59 13.64 -18.47
N LEU A 107 35.34 13.38 -18.09
CA LEU A 107 34.76 13.75 -16.81
C LEU A 107 35.17 12.78 -15.68
N LYS A 108 36.48 12.69 -15.39
CA LYS A 108 37.04 11.74 -14.42
C LYS A 108 36.55 11.94 -12.98
N LYS A 109 36.01 13.12 -12.66
CA LYS A 109 35.45 13.47 -11.35
C LYS A 109 33.93 13.29 -11.26
N LEU A 110 33.26 12.91 -12.35
CA LEU A 110 31.82 12.74 -12.37
C LEU A 110 31.42 11.62 -11.40
N VAL A 111 30.56 11.94 -10.45
CA VAL A 111 30.03 11.02 -9.43
C VAL A 111 28.58 10.65 -9.74
N PHE A 112 27.81 11.57 -10.34
CA PHE A 112 26.38 11.41 -10.60
C PHE A 112 26.03 11.77 -12.05
N LEU A 113 25.34 10.87 -12.75
CA LEU A 113 24.80 11.10 -14.09
C LEU A 113 23.32 10.69 -14.13
N ASN A 114 22.43 11.65 -14.38
CA ASN A 114 21.00 11.42 -14.51
C ASN A 114 20.54 11.69 -15.95
N LEU A 115 20.01 10.65 -16.59
CA LEU A 115 19.49 10.63 -17.96
C LEU A 115 18.04 10.12 -17.98
N LYS A 116 17.33 10.18 -16.85
CA LYS A 116 15.94 9.70 -16.75
C LYS A 116 15.03 10.42 -17.75
N ASP A 117 14.06 9.71 -18.30
CA ASP A 117 13.05 10.23 -19.23
C ASP A 117 13.66 10.86 -20.51
N CYS A 118 14.90 10.51 -20.86
CA CYS A 118 15.48 10.76 -22.18
C CYS A 118 14.95 9.72 -23.19
N ASN A 119 13.68 9.84 -23.54
CA ASN A 119 12.90 8.82 -24.27
C ASN A 119 13.47 8.47 -25.66
N ASN A 120 14.27 9.33 -26.29
CA ASN A 120 14.87 9.07 -27.60
C ASN A 120 16.34 8.60 -27.54
N LEU A 121 16.92 8.46 -26.34
CA LEU A 121 18.31 8.03 -26.19
C LEU A 121 18.41 6.52 -26.40
N ARG A 122 18.99 6.10 -27.54
CA ARG A 122 19.08 4.68 -27.93
C ARG A 122 20.43 4.01 -27.66
N GLU A 123 21.50 4.78 -27.68
CA GLU A 123 22.87 4.27 -27.57
C GLU A 123 23.66 5.02 -26.51
N LEU A 124 24.46 4.28 -25.73
CA LEU A 124 25.42 4.82 -24.79
C LEU A 124 26.84 4.66 -25.35
N PRO A 125 27.69 5.70 -25.31
CA PRO A 125 29.05 5.59 -25.84
C PRO A 125 29.93 4.66 -25.00
N ASN A 126 30.74 3.84 -25.66
CA ASN A 126 31.76 2.97 -25.03
C ASN A 126 32.72 3.79 -24.16
N GLU A 127 32.99 5.03 -24.57
CA GLU A 127 33.86 6.00 -23.92
C GLU A 127 33.39 6.35 -22.49
N MET A 128 32.10 6.17 -22.15
CA MET A 128 31.62 6.29 -20.76
C MET A 128 32.33 5.34 -19.80
N GLY A 129 32.87 4.23 -20.29
CA GLY A 129 33.66 3.29 -19.50
C GLY A 129 34.88 3.92 -18.83
N ALA A 130 35.27 5.15 -19.22
CA ALA A 130 36.37 5.89 -18.64
C ALA A 130 35.98 6.78 -17.43
N LEU A 131 34.73 6.75 -16.98
CA LEU A 131 34.20 7.50 -15.83
C LEU A 131 34.53 6.81 -14.49
N GLU A 132 35.78 6.93 -14.03
CA GLU A 132 36.31 6.18 -12.88
C GLU A 132 35.73 6.59 -11.50
N SER A 133 35.12 7.77 -11.41
CA SER A 133 34.52 8.28 -10.17
C SER A 133 33.00 8.10 -10.08
N LEU A 134 32.35 7.62 -11.15
CA LEU A 134 30.89 7.56 -11.22
C LEU A 134 30.39 6.55 -10.19
N ARG A 135 29.47 7.00 -9.34
CA ARG A 135 28.79 6.18 -8.32
C ARG A 135 27.33 5.93 -8.67
N GLU A 136 26.68 6.88 -9.32
CA GLU A 136 25.25 6.78 -9.62
C GLU A 136 24.98 7.08 -11.09
N LEU A 137 24.34 6.13 -11.78
CA LEU A 137 23.89 6.25 -13.16
C LEU A 137 22.40 5.91 -13.24
N LEU A 138 21.59 6.90 -13.60
CA LEU A 138 20.14 6.76 -13.73
C LEU A 138 19.76 6.88 -15.20
N LEU A 139 19.15 5.82 -15.74
CA LEU A 139 18.79 5.68 -17.15
C LEU A 139 17.31 5.31 -17.32
N ASP A 140 16.48 5.56 -16.29
CA ASP A 140 15.08 5.14 -16.31
C ASP A 140 14.30 5.76 -17.47
N SER A 141 13.33 5.04 -18.01
CA SER A 141 12.49 5.47 -19.14
C SER A 141 13.27 5.87 -20.40
N THR A 142 14.48 5.34 -20.61
CA THR A 142 15.24 5.59 -21.85
C THR A 142 14.98 4.50 -22.90
N ALA A 143 15.20 4.83 -24.17
CA ALA A 143 15.11 3.91 -25.30
C ALA A 143 16.40 3.12 -25.56
N ILE A 144 17.27 2.99 -24.56
CA ILE A 144 18.57 2.33 -24.72
C ILE A 144 18.41 0.86 -25.09
N GLU A 145 19.10 0.46 -26.16
CA GLU A 145 18.99 -0.91 -26.69
C GLU A 145 20.07 -1.83 -26.10
N GLU A 146 21.25 -1.26 -25.79
CA GLU A 146 22.41 -1.98 -25.29
C GLU A 146 23.17 -1.22 -24.18
N ILE A 147 23.64 -1.95 -23.17
CA ILE A 147 24.66 -1.45 -22.24
C ILE A 147 26.07 -1.90 -22.68
N PRO A 148 26.97 -0.95 -23.00
CA PRO A 148 28.37 -1.23 -23.31
C PRO A 148 29.20 -1.84 -22.17
N GLU A 149 30.34 -2.42 -22.54
CA GLU A 149 31.35 -2.88 -21.59
C GLU A 149 32.14 -1.74 -20.94
N TRP A 150 31.69 -1.27 -19.79
CA TRP A 150 32.34 -0.18 -19.05
C TRP A 150 33.47 -0.66 -18.12
N ARG A 151 34.55 -1.19 -18.70
CA ARG A 151 35.60 -1.92 -17.97
C ARG A 151 36.31 -1.16 -16.83
N ARG A 152 36.32 0.18 -16.83
CA ARG A 152 37.01 1.01 -15.82
C ARG A 152 36.07 1.70 -14.82
N MET A 153 34.76 1.54 -14.93
CA MET A 153 33.77 2.14 -14.00
C MET A 153 33.68 1.36 -12.69
N LYS A 154 34.78 1.33 -11.94
CA LYS A 154 34.94 0.49 -10.73
C LYS A 154 34.26 1.01 -9.48
N LYS A 155 33.71 2.23 -9.48
CA LYS A 155 33.07 2.88 -8.33
C LYS A 155 31.55 3.01 -8.46
N LEU A 156 30.96 2.50 -9.55
CA LEU A 156 29.52 2.58 -9.76
C LEU A 156 28.83 1.76 -8.68
N GLU A 157 27.96 2.39 -7.88
CA GLU A 157 27.23 1.79 -6.76
C GLU A 157 25.76 1.56 -7.15
N ILE A 158 25.14 2.54 -7.82
CA ILE A 158 23.72 2.50 -8.21
C ILE A 158 23.63 2.59 -9.74
N LEU A 159 22.95 1.60 -10.32
CA LEU A 159 22.54 1.59 -11.72
C LEU A 159 21.02 1.35 -11.81
N SER A 160 20.30 2.35 -12.29
CA SER A 160 18.85 2.28 -12.49
C SER A 160 18.53 2.25 -13.98
N LEU A 161 17.82 1.21 -14.41
CA LEU A 161 17.42 0.91 -15.79
C LEU A 161 15.92 0.57 -15.83
N ASP A 162 15.13 1.25 -14.99
CA ASP A 162 13.69 1.00 -14.90
C ASP A 162 12.99 1.52 -16.16
N LYS A 163 11.98 0.80 -16.67
CA LYS A 163 11.20 1.16 -17.86
C LYS A 163 12.04 1.30 -19.14
N CYS A 164 13.22 0.70 -19.21
CA CYS A 164 14.02 0.57 -20.44
C CYS A 164 13.46 -0.55 -21.32
N THR A 165 12.38 -0.26 -22.05
CA THR A 165 11.59 -1.26 -22.80
C THR A 165 12.31 -1.85 -24.02
N LEU A 166 13.29 -1.14 -24.59
CA LEU A 166 14.07 -1.59 -25.74
C LEU A 166 15.39 -2.31 -25.36
N LEU A 167 15.72 -2.36 -24.06
CA LEU A 167 16.96 -2.97 -23.60
C LEU A 167 16.93 -4.49 -23.79
N THR A 168 17.64 -4.96 -24.80
CA THR A 168 17.71 -6.40 -25.16
C THR A 168 19.09 -7.01 -24.92
N LYS A 169 20.12 -6.18 -24.91
CA LYS A 169 21.51 -6.60 -24.68
C LYS A 169 22.09 -5.81 -23.52
N PHE A 170 22.79 -6.47 -22.63
CA PHE A 170 23.66 -5.76 -21.71
C PHE A 170 24.84 -6.62 -21.31
N SER A 171 26.01 -6.01 -21.28
CA SER A 171 27.24 -6.63 -20.82
C SER A 171 27.85 -5.73 -19.77
N PHE A 172 28.00 -6.24 -18.55
CA PHE A 172 28.52 -5.44 -17.44
C PHE A 172 29.98 -5.76 -17.13
N VAL A 173 30.73 -6.21 -18.13
CA VAL A 173 32.14 -6.59 -17.97
C VAL A 173 32.93 -5.38 -17.47
N GLY A 174 33.31 -5.42 -16.19
CA GLY A 174 34.16 -4.45 -15.47
C GLY A 174 33.47 -3.28 -14.75
N CYS A 175 32.13 -3.16 -14.78
CA CYS A 175 31.35 -2.34 -13.81
C CYS A 175 31.18 -3.01 -12.43
N VAL A 176 31.66 -4.24 -12.32
CA VAL A 176 31.20 -5.26 -11.38
C VAL A 176 31.88 -5.25 -10.01
N ALA A 177 32.85 -4.36 -9.79
CA ALA A 177 33.56 -4.29 -8.51
C ALA A 177 32.79 -3.52 -7.41
N ALA A 178 31.92 -2.56 -7.76
CA ALA A 178 31.25 -1.71 -6.77
C ALA A 178 29.72 -1.65 -6.85
N ALA A 179 29.09 -2.15 -7.92
CA ALA A 179 27.64 -1.98 -8.08
C ALA A 179 26.90 -2.75 -6.99
N THR A 180 26.28 -2.01 -6.06
CA THR A 180 25.55 -2.56 -4.93
C THR A 180 24.06 -2.69 -5.26
N ASN A 181 23.53 -1.85 -6.14
CA ASN A 181 22.10 -1.76 -6.43
C ASN A 181 21.86 -1.73 -7.94
N LEU A 182 21.12 -2.72 -8.44
CA LEU A 182 20.67 -2.81 -9.83
C LEU A 182 19.14 -2.92 -9.87
N SER A 183 18.49 -2.01 -10.61
CA SER A 183 17.04 -2.00 -10.82
C SER A 183 16.72 -2.03 -12.31
N LEU A 184 15.80 -2.92 -12.70
CA LEU A 184 15.33 -3.17 -14.06
C LEU A 184 13.78 -3.26 -14.08
N VAL A 185 13.11 -2.48 -13.24
CA VAL A 185 11.66 -2.59 -13.04
C VAL A 185 10.92 -2.15 -14.31
N ASP A 186 9.88 -2.89 -14.70
CA ASP A 186 9.08 -2.60 -15.90
C ASP A 186 9.88 -2.62 -17.22
N SER A 187 11.05 -3.26 -17.25
CA SER A 187 11.85 -3.46 -18.47
C SER A 187 11.43 -4.74 -19.19
N HIS A 188 11.34 -4.77 -20.52
CA HIS A 188 10.88 -5.96 -21.28
C HIS A 188 11.89 -7.11 -21.33
N LEU A 189 12.81 -7.16 -20.37
CA LEU A 189 13.88 -8.12 -20.32
C LEU A 189 13.34 -9.54 -20.17
N THR A 190 13.79 -10.43 -21.06
CA THR A 190 13.38 -11.85 -21.06
C THR A 190 14.40 -12.76 -20.37
N GLN A 191 15.68 -12.38 -20.32
CA GLN A 191 16.77 -13.15 -19.72
C GLN A 191 17.86 -12.23 -19.15
N LEU A 192 18.54 -12.67 -18.09
CA LEU A 192 19.78 -12.05 -17.63
C LEU A 192 20.98 -12.57 -18.46
N PRO A 193 21.97 -11.73 -18.82
CA PRO A 193 23.17 -12.16 -19.52
C PRO A 193 24.05 -13.01 -18.61
N LYS A 194 24.89 -13.87 -19.21
CA LYS A 194 25.88 -14.67 -18.48
C LYS A 194 26.81 -13.82 -17.60
N SER A 195 27.12 -12.60 -18.04
CA SER A 195 27.96 -11.66 -17.31
C SER A 195 27.42 -11.25 -15.93
N ILE A 196 26.13 -11.52 -15.61
CA ILE A 196 25.56 -11.34 -14.27
C ILE A 196 26.34 -12.14 -13.20
N GLU A 197 27.06 -13.20 -13.59
CA GLU A 197 27.93 -13.99 -12.71
C GLU A 197 29.01 -13.18 -12.01
N ASN A 198 29.40 -12.05 -12.60
CA ASN A 198 30.49 -11.24 -12.09
C ASN A 198 30.03 -10.22 -11.04
N PHE A 199 28.72 -10.11 -10.75
CA PHE A 199 28.13 -9.18 -9.76
C PHE A 199 28.31 -9.64 -8.32
N ASN A 200 29.55 -9.95 -7.94
CA ASN A 200 29.88 -10.42 -6.61
C ASN A 200 29.62 -9.35 -5.53
N SER A 201 29.61 -8.07 -5.87
CA SER A 201 29.37 -6.95 -4.94
C SER A 201 27.89 -6.56 -4.80
N LEU A 202 26.98 -7.14 -5.60
CA LEU A 202 25.59 -6.73 -5.63
C LEU A 202 24.88 -7.05 -4.31
N ILE A 203 24.24 -6.04 -3.73
CA ILE A 203 23.49 -6.11 -2.47
C ILE A 203 21.99 -6.23 -2.76
N GLN A 204 21.51 -5.51 -3.78
CA GLN A 204 20.10 -5.48 -4.15
C GLN A 204 19.92 -5.64 -5.66
N LEU A 205 19.05 -6.58 -6.03
CA LEU A 205 18.61 -6.83 -7.40
C LEU A 205 17.09 -6.78 -7.47
N ASN A 206 16.56 -5.86 -8.29
CA ASN A 206 15.14 -5.76 -8.55
C ASN A 206 14.83 -5.98 -10.04
N LEU A 207 14.12 -7.07 -10.33
CA LEU A 207 13.71 -7.51 -11.66
C LEU A 207 12.19 -7.46 -11.82
N SER A 208 11.49 -6.77 -10.92
CA SER A 208 10.01 -6.75 -10.90
C SER A 208 9.43 -6.19 -12.19
N SER A 209 8.29 -6.73 -12.61
CA SER A 209 7.61 -6.38 -13.86
C SER A 209 8.44 -6.57 -15.14
N THR A 210 9.46 -7.43 -15.10
CA THR A 210 10.14 -7.88 -16.34
C THR A 210 9.41 -9.06 -16.99
N ASN A 211 9.77 -9.37 -18.24
CA ASN A 211 9.25 -10.54 -18.98
C ASN A 211 10.10 -11.80 -18.74
N MET A 212 10.86 -11.85 -17.65
CA MET A 212 11.71 -12.98 -17.33
C MET A 212 10.91 -14.24 -17.01
N TRP A 213 11.24 -15.33 -17.69
CA TRP A 213 10.60 -16.63 -17.52
C TRP A 213 11.45 -17.62 -16.73
N GLU A 214 12.76 -17.40 -16.59
CA GLU A 214 13.67 -18.21 -15.79
C GLU A 214 14.77 -17.33 -15.15
N LEU A 215 15.11 -17.66 -13.90
CA LEU A 215 16.29 -17.11 -13.22
C LEU A 215 17.47 -18.05 -13.47
N PRO A 216 18.59 -17.58 -14.06
CA PRO A 216 19.71 -18.46 -14.38
C PRO A 216 20.39 -19.00 -13.11
N ASP A 217 20.89 -20.24 -13.15
CA ASP A 217 21.58 -20.87 -12.00
C ASP A 217 22.80 -20.08 -11.52
N VAL A 218 23.42 -19.37 -12.45
CA VAL A 218 24.51 -18.42 -12.23
C VAL A 218 24.20 -17.38 -11.14
N THR A 219 22.91 -17.08 -10.89
CA THR A 219 22.50 -16.18 -9.82
C THR A 219 22.94 -16.61 -8.42
N GLY A 220 23.19 -17.91 -8.20
CA GLY A 220 23.73 -18.42 -6.93
C GLY A 220 25.13 -17.91 -6.59
N ASN A 221 25.87 -17.32 -7.56
CA ASN A 221 27.20 -16.77 -7.34
C ASN A 221 27.19 -15.37 -6.68
N MET A 222 26.03 -14.70 -6.60
CA MET A 222 25.91 -13.36 -6.01
C MET A 222 25.95 -13.40 -4.46
N LYS A 223 27.10 -13.78 -3.88
CA LYS A 223 27.26 -14.07 -2.44
C LYS A 223 27.01 -12.88 -1.49
N ASN A 224 27.00 -11.65 -2.01
CA ASN A 224 26.70 -10.46 -1.22
C ASN A 224 25.23 -9.99 -1.29
N LEU A 225 24.40 -10.68 -2.08
CA LEU A 225 23.02 -10.28 -2.30
C LEU A 225 22.21 -10.40 -1.02
N LYS A 226 21.59 -9.29 -0.61
CA LYS A 226 20.70 -9.18 0.54
C LYS A 226 19.24 -9.09 0.15
N VAL A 227 18.94 -8.47 -1.00
CA VAL A 227 17.56 -8.23 -1.44
C VAL A 227 17.41 -8.69 -2.88
N LEU A 228 16.49 -9.62 -3.12
CA LEU A 228 16.12 -10.10 -4.46
C LEU A 228 14.61 -9.95 -4.67
N LYS A 229 14.21 -9.13 -5.64
CA LYS A 229 12.81 -8.91 -5.99
C LYS A 229 12.55 -9.29 -7.44
N MET A 230 11.57 -10.17 -7.63
CA MET A 230 11.25 -10.77 -8.92
C MET A 230 9.73 -10.94 -9.03
N ARG A 231 9.01 -9.89 -9.42
CA ARG A 231 7.61 -9.99 -9.84
C ARG A 231 7.51 -10.14 -11.35
N CYS A 232 7.76 -11.35 -11.87
CA CYS A 232 7.87 -11.61 -13.31
C CYS A 232 7.08 -12.88 -13.67
N PRO A 233 6.85 -13.23 -14.94
CA PRO A 233 6.20 -14.50 -15.32
C PRO A 233 7.14 -15.72 -15.16
N LEU A 234 7.89 -15.81 -14.06
CA LEU A 234 8.85 -16.88 -13.76
C LEU A 234 8.19 -18.26 -13.76
N ARG A 235 8.61 -19.15 -14.65
CA ARG A 235 8.13 -20.54 -14.73
C ARG A 235 8.84 -21.47 -13.76
N LYS A 236 10.04 -21.11 -13.33
CA LYS A 236 10.87 -21.89 -12.40
C LYS A 236 11.65 -20.94 -11.50
N LEU A 237 11.67 -21.25 -10.20
CA LEU A 237 12.60 -20.64 -9.25
C LEU A 237 13.82 -21.56 -9.14
N SER A 238 14.99 -21.10 -9.62
CA SER A 238 16.22 -21.91 -9.64
C SER A 238 16.61 -22.37 -8.23
N SER A 239 17.11 -23.60 -8.11
CA SER A 239 17.68 -24.11 -6.86
C SER A 239 18.90 -23.29 -6.42
N SER A 240 19.60 -22.62 -7.32
CA SER A 240 20.78 -21.81 -6.97
C SER A 240 20.47 -20.67 -6.00
N ILE A 241 19.19 -20.31 -5.81
CA ILE A 241 18.76 -19.35 -4.80
C ILE A 241 19.21 -19.74 -3.39
N GLY A 242 19.29 -21.04 -3.08
CA GLY A 242 19.76 -21.54 -1.78
C GLY A 242 21.25 -21.31 -1.51
N MET A 243 22.01 -20.79 -2.48
CA MET A 243 23.43 -20.42 -2.35
C MET A 243 23.63 -18.97 -1.89
N LEU A 244 22.56 -18.17 -1.82
CA LEU A 244 22.61 -16.75 -1.45
C LEU A 244 22.68 -16.57 0.08
N GLU A 245 23.79 -16.93 0.70
CA GLU A 245 23.95 -17.00 2.16
C GLU A 245 23.65 -15.69 2.91
N LYS A 246 23.78 -14.53 2.26
CA LYS A 246 23.50 -13.20 2.82
C LYS A 246 22.09 -12.67 2.55
N LEU A 247 21.23 -13.44 1.88
CA LEU A 247 19.90 -12.98 1.49
C LEU A 247 19.02 -12.74 2.71
N GLU A 248 18.55 -11.50 2.87
CA GLU A 248 17.67 -11.07 3.95
C GLU A 248 16.21 -10.93 3.49
N GLU A 249 15.99 -10.60 2.20
CA GLU A 249 14.67 -10.41 1.59
C GLU A 249 14.57 -11.08 0.21
N LEU A 250 13.53 -11.90 0.03
CA LEU A 250 13.18 -12.54 -1.22
C LEU A 250 11.71 -12.29 -1.54
N GLU A 251 11.44 -11.60 -2.65
CA GLU A 251 10.12 -11.50 -3.27
C GLU A 251 10.15 -12.20 -4.62
N ALA A 252 9.36 -13.27 -4.77
CA ALA A 252 9.22 -14.00 -6.02
C ALA A 252 7.74 -14.21 -6.36
N TRP A 253 7.27 -13.54 -7.41
CA TRP A 253 5.99 -13.81 -8.03
C TRP A 253 6.21 -14.40 -9.42
N GLY A 254 5.32 -15.31 -9.83
CA GLY A 254 5.35 -15.88 -11.17
C GLY A 254 4.36 -17.01 -11.38
N SER A 255 4.74 -17.94 -12.24
CA SER A 255 3.98 -19.13 -12.63
C SER A 255 4.73 -20.43 -12.32
N PHE A 256 5.60 -20.43 -11.31
CA PHE A 256 6.40 -21.59 -10.91
C PHE A 256 5.60 -22.57 -10.05
N LYS A 257 5.84 -23.88 -10.27
CA LYS A 257 5.16 -24.96 -9.54
C LYS A 257 5.86 -25.34 -8.24
N GLU A 258 7.19 -25.31 -8.25
CA GLU A 258 8.03 -25.79 -7.16
C GLU A 258 8.84 -24.66 -6.56
N ILE A 259 8.94 -24.67 -5.23
CA ILE A 259 9.90 -23.86 -4.48
C ILE A 259 11.08 -24.79 -4.16
N PRO A 260 12.33 -24.39 -4.45
CA PRO A 260 13.46 -25.28 -4.30
C PRO A 260 13.74 -25.58 -2.82
N ASN A 261 14.02 -26.85 -2.50
CA ASN A 261 14.18 -27.33 -1.12
C ASN A 261 15.32 -26.63 -0.36
N ASN A 262 16.36 -26.18 -1.07
CA ASN A 262 17.49 -25.49 -0.48
C ASN A 262 17.22 -24.03 -0.11
N ILE A 263 16.00 -23.51 -0.30
CA ILE A 263 15.56 -22.25 0.31
C ILE A 263 15.71 -22.28 1.85
N GLY A 264 15.62 -23.47 2.46
CA GLY A 264 15.87 -23.69 3.89
C GLY A 264 17.31 -23.38 4.34
N ASN A 265 18.27 -23.26 3.40
CA ASN A 265 19.66 -22.93 3.71
C ASN A 265 19.89 -21.42 3.96
N LEU A 266 18.90 -20.58 3.66
CA LEU A 266 19.03 -19.13 3.74
C LEU A 266 18.88 -18.64 5.19
N ARG A 267 19.93 -18.82 5.99
CA ARG A 267 19.95 -18.55 7.45
C ARG A 267 19.76 -17.09 7.86
N LEU A 268 19.91 -16.16 6.92
CA LEU A 268 19.72 -14.72 7.14
C LEU A 268 18.39 -14.21 6.58
N LEU A 269 17.59 -15.07 5.94
CA LEU A 269 16.34 -14.68 5.30
C LEU A 269 15.30 -14.33 6.35
N LYS A 270 14.87 -13.06 6.36
CA LYS A 270 13.87 -12.51 7.28
C LYS A 270 12.52 -12.33 6.60
N ASN A 271 12.53 -11.92 5.33
CA ASN A 271 11.34 -11.58 4.56
C ASN A 271 11.21 -12.50 3.35
N LEU A 272 10.12 -13.27 3.29
CA LEU A 272 9.81 -14.15 2.16
C LEU A 272 8.40 -13.90 1.64
N ILE A 273 8.31 -13.42 0.40
CA ILE A 273 7.07 -13.23 -0.32
C ILE A 273 7.09 -14.15 -1.55
N LEU A 274 6.17 -15.11 -1.58
CA LEU A 274 6.01 -16.07 -2.67
C LEU A 274 4.59 -15.96 -3.23
N GLY A 275 4.47 -15.77 -4.53
CA GLY A 275 3.18 -15.66 -5.20
C GLY A 275 3.17 -16.37 -6.53
N SER A 276 2.58 -17.57 -6.59
CA SER A 276 2.36 -18.24 -7.87
C SER A 276 1.09 -19.10 -7.81
N PRO A 277 0.24 -19.05 -8.85
CA PRO A 277 -0.98 -19.85 -8.88
C PRO A 277 -0.68 -21.34 -8.85
N ARG A 278 0.51 -21.78 -9.30
CA ARG A 278 0.85 -23.19 -9.52
C ARG A 278 1.59 -23.87 -8.36
N ILE A 279 1.90 -23.16 -7.27
CA ILE A 279 2.62 -23.75 -6.13
C ILE A 279 1.79 -24.91 -5.54
N SER A 280 2.32 -26.13 -5.63
CA SER A 280 1.65 -27.32 -5.09
C SER A 280 2.14 -27.69 -3.69
N MET A 281 3.39 -27.35 -3.35
CA MET A 281 4.02 -27.68 -2.07
C MET A 281 5.01 -26.59 -1.66
N VAL A 282 5.14 -26.38 -0.34
CA VAL A 282 6.16 -25.50 0.25
C VAL A 282 7.15 -26.38 1.03
N PRO A 283 8.46 -26.31 0.74
CA PRO A 283 9.48 -27.06 1.47
C PRO A 283 9.71 -26.49 2.87
N ARG A 284 10.60 -27.13 3.64
CA ARG A 284 11.03 -26.57 4.94
C ARG A 284 11.73 -25.24 4.72
N LEU A 285 11.17 -24.18 5.30
CA LEU A 285 11.67 -22.81 5.23
C LEU A 285 12.67 -22.52 6.37
N PRO A 286 13.55 -21.51 6.24
CA PRO A 286 14.56 -21.21 7.27
C PRO A 286 13.95 -20.58 8.53
N GLU A 287 14.48 -20.94 9.71
CA GLU A 287 13.97 -20.51 11.03
C GLU A 287 14.21 -19.02 11.33
N SER A 288 15.02 -18.35 10.52
CA SER A 288 15.28 -16.90 10.57
C SER A 288 14.12 -16.04 10.08
N LEU A 289 13.10 -16.64 9.47
CA LEU A 289 11.96 -15.91 8.91
C LEU A 289 11.18 -15.16 9.99
N VAL A 290 10.96 -13.87 9.71
CA VAL A 290 10.13 -12.97 10.51
C VAL A 290 8.81 -12.70 9.79
N ASN A 291 8.85 -12.61 8.46
CA ASN A 291 7.72 -12.29 7.60
C ASN A 291 7.58 -13.32 6.48
N LEU A 292 6.42 -13.97 6.42
CA LEU A 292 6.07 -14.93 5.38
C LEU A 292 4.74 -14.56 4.72
N CYS A 293 4.77 -14.33 3.41
CA CYS A 293 3.58 -14.20 2.59
C CYS A 293 3.61 -15.25 1.48
N CYS A 294 2.65 -16.16 1.47
CA CYS A 294 2.51 -17.18 0.42
C CYS A 294 1.11 -17.10 -0.19
N LYS A 295 1.05 -16.87 -1.51
CA LYS A 295 -0.20 -16.83 -2.29
C LYS A 295 -0.15 -17.86 -3.41
N THR A 296 -1.12 -18.76 -3.44
CA THR A 296 -1.24 -19.78 -4.48
C THR A 296 -2.67 -20.26 -4.70
N THR A 297 -2.89 -20.99 -5.79
CA THR A 297 -4.19 -21.56 -6.16
C THR A 297 -4.22 -23.07 -6.36
N SER A 298 -3.06 -23.74 -6.35
CA SER A 298 -2.93 -25.16 -6.68
C SER A 298 -2.51 -26.05 -5.52
N MET A 299 -2.35 -25.48 -4.33
CA MET A 299 -1.91 -26.23 -3.16
C MET A 299 -3.09 -26.98 -2.52
N GLU A 300 -3.02 -28.31 -2.47
CA GLU A 300 -4.10 -29.16 -1.96
C GLU A 300 -4.06 -29.36 -0.44
N THR A 301 -2.89 -29.19 0.18
CA THR A 301 -2.67 -29.41 1.62
C THR A 301 -2.10 -28.18 2.30
N LEU A 302 -2.44 -27.97 3.58
CA LEU A 302 -1.89 -26.88 4.36
C LEU A 302 -0.41 -27.16 4.66
N PRO A 303 0.52 -26.23 4.37
CA PRO A 303 1.94 -26.41 4.65
C PRO A 303 2.19 -26.42 6.16
N ASN A 304 3.26 -27.09 6.59
CA ASN A 304 3.68 -27.11 7.99
C ASN A 304 4.79 -26.08 8.22
N PHE A 305 4.51 -25.06 9.04
CA PHE A 305 5.46 -24.01 9.41
C PHE A 305 5.91 -24.08 10.87
N SER A 306 5.77 -25.23 11.53
CA SER A 306 6.09 -25.41 12.96
C SER A 306 7.51 -24.99 13.35
N ASN A 307 8.46 -25.04 12.42
CA ASN A 307 9.85 -24.64 12.65
C ASN A 307 10.09 -23.12 12.64
N LEU A 308 9.12 -22.31 12.19
CA LEU A 308 9.28 -20.86 12.05
C LEU A 308 9.00 -20.12 13.37
N ILE A 309 9.70 -20.49 14.44
CA ILE A 309 9.42 -19.99 15.80
C ILE A 309 9.59 -18.47 15.97
N ASN A 310 10.39 -17.83 15.10
CA ASN A 310 10.63 -16.38 15.09
C ASN A 310 9.63 -15.59 14.23
N LEU A 311 8.65 -16.27 13.61
CA LEU A 311 7.74 -15.66 12.67
C LEU A 311 6.78 -14.71 13.39
N ARG A 312 6.76 -13.45 12.93
CA ARG A 312 5.87 -12.39 13.46
C ARG A 312 4.68 -12.12 12.56
N ASN A 313 4.85 -12.25 11.25
CA ASN A 313 3.79 -11.99 10.28
C ASN A 313 3.64 -13.17 9.32
N LEU A 314 2.45 -13.77 9.33
CA LEU A 314 2.08 -14.86 8.42
C LEU A 314 0.86 -14.47 7.58
N ARG A 315 1.02 -14.49 6.25
CA ARG A 315 -0.05 -14.34 5.27
C ARG A 315 -0.07 -15.58 4.38
N LEU A 316 -1.09 -16.40 4.53
CA LEU A 316 -1.31 -17.56 3.67
C LEU A 316 -2.62 -17.40 2.91
N THR A 317 -2.55 -17.46 1.58
CA THR A 317 -3.70 -17.28 0.69
C THR A 317 -3.72 -18.41 -0.35
N LEU A 318 -4.60 -19.39 -0.13
CA LEU A 318 -4.80 -20.58 -0.96
C LEU A 318 -6.18 -20.47 -1.61
N TRP A 319 -6.29 -20.18 -2.91
CA TRP A 319 -7.60 -19.99 -3.58
C TRP A 319 -7.79 -21.02 -4.67
N LEU A 320 -8.87 -21.79 -4.71
CA LEU A 320 -9.10 -22.68 -5.85
C LEU A 320 -9.69 -21.91 -7.03
N ASN A 321 -9.25 -22.23 -8.25
CA ASN A 321 -9.86 -21.75 -9.49
C ASN A 321 -11.12 -22.53 -9.89
N HIS A 322 -11.63 -23.40 -9.02
CA HIS A 322 -12.77 -24.27 -9.34
C HIS A 322 -14.00 -23.89 -8.51
N GLU A 323 -15.07 -23.48 -9.20
CA GLU A 323 -16.45 -23.32 -8.69
C GLU A 323 -17.12 -24.67 -8.36
N GLY A 324 -16.36 -25.63 -7.83
CA GLY A 324 -16.86 -26.94 -7.44
C GLY A 324 -16.88 -27.12 -5.92
N PRO A 325 -17.82 -27.91 -5.37
CA PRO A 325 -17.79 -28.25 -3.94
C PRO A 325 -16.45 -28.92 -3.61
N CYS A 326 -15.81 -28.46 -2.53
CA CYS A 326 -14.52 -28.99 -2.08
C CYS A 326 -14.65 -30.49 -1.78
N LYS A 327 -14.18 -31.33 -2.71
CA LYS A 327 -13.92 -32.75 -2.47
C LYS A 327 -12.56 -32.86 -1.77
N LEU A 328 -12.50 -32.50 -0.50
CA LEU A 328 -11.36 -32.86 0.36
C LEU A 328 -11.91 -33.44 1.66
N GLU A 329 -11.90 -34.77 1.71
CA GLU A 329 -12.05 -35.56 2.92
C GLU A 329 -10.84 -35.29 3.83
N ALA A 330 -11.11 -34.88 5.07
CA ALA A 330 -10.15 -34.53 6.12
C ALA A 330 -9.21 -33.35 5.80
N ALA A 331 -9.67 -32.14 6.13
CA ALA A 331 -8.79 -30.96 6.20
C ALA A 331 -7.62 -31.22 7.17
N PRO A 332 -6.36 -30.95 6.78
CA PRO A 332 -5.24 -31.03 7.71
C PRO A 332 -5.45 -30.01 8.83
N SER A 333 -5.45 -30.48 10.08
CA SER A 333 -5.58 -29.60 11.24
C SER A 333 -4.38 -28.65 11.27
N ALA A 334 -4.62 -27.34 11.29
CA ALA A 334 -3.59 -26.30 11.35
C ALA A 334 -2.91 -26.19 12.75
N ARG A 335 -2.62 -27.35 13.38
CA ARG A 335 -2.11 -27.45 14.76
C ARG A 335 -0.75 -26.78 14.95
N TRP A 336 0.09 -26.78 13.92
CA TRP A 336 1.40 -26.12 13.97
C TRP A 336 1.30 -24.62 14.22
N ILE A 337 0.15 -23.97 13.97
CA ILE A 337 0.01 -22.53 14.24
C ILE A 337 0.27 -22.21 15.72
N GLY A 338 -0.14 -23.10 16.64
CA GLY A 338 0.07 -22.91 18.08
C GLY A 338 1.55 -22.90 18.51
N THR A 339 2.48 -23.37 17.67
CA THR A 339 3.91 -23.34 17.98
C THR A 339 4.55 -21.97 17.70
N LEU A 340 3.86 -21.07 17.00
CA LEU A 340 4.37 -19.77 16.55
C LEU A 340 4.22 -18.67 17.59
N GLN A 341 4.90 -18.81 18.73
CA GLN A 341 4.70 -17.96 19.92
C GLN A 341 5.01 -16.47 19.70
N MET A 342 5.83 -16.12 18.71
CA MET A 342 6.17 -14.73 18.36
C MET A 342 5.19 -14.08 17.35
N LEU A 343 4.14 -14.79 16.94
CA LEU A 343 3.25 -14.34 15.88
C LEU A 343 2.39 -13.15 16.31
N GLU A 344 2.53 -12.02 15.62
CA GLU A 344 1.80 -10.77 15.87
C GLU A 344 0.63 -10.59 14.89
N PHE A 345 0.78 -11.09 13.66
CA PHE A 345 -0.21 -10.98 12.58
C PHE A 345 -0.41 -12.33 11.88
N LEU A 346 -1.66 -12.78 11.83
CA LEU A 346 -2.06 -13.98 11.10
C LEU A 346 -3.17 -13.65 10.11
N LYS A 347 -2.91 -13.87 8.81
CA LYS A 347 -3.94 -13.91 7.77
C LYS A 347 -3.98 -15.31 7.17
N LEU A 348 -5.13 -15.97 7.29
CA LEU A 348 -5.43 -17.23 6.64
C LEU A 348 -6.59 -17.03 5.67
N SER A 349 -6.35 -17.33 4.40
CA SER A 349 -7.40 -17.41 3.40
C SER A 349 -7.26 -18.75 2.71
N SER A 350 -8.19 -19.66 2.93
CA SER A 350 -8.15 -21.00 2.34
C SER A 350 -9.52 -21.66 2.37
N PRO A 351 -9.96 -22.28 1.27
CA PRO A 351 -11.19 -23.06 1.28
C PRO A 351 -11.04 -24.37 2.05
N TYR A 352 -9.83 -24.85 2.34
CA TYR A 352 -9.61 -26.17 2.95
C TYR A 352 -9.74 -26.18 4.47
N ILE A 353 -9.67 -25.01 5.12
CA ILE A 353 -9.66 -24.94 6.58
C ILE A 353 -11.10 -25.08 7.10
N ALA A 354 -11.46 -26.30 7.50
CA ALA A 354 -12.75 -26.58 8.13
C ALA A 354 -12.75 -26.32 9.64
N THR A 355 -11.61 -26.58 10.30
CA THR A 355 -11.41 -26.37 11.74
C THR A 355 -10.05 -25.73 11.99
N LEU A 356 -10.00 -24.82 12.97
CA LEU A 356 -8.77 -24.23 13.49
C LEU A 356 -8.42 -24.87 14.83
N SER A 357 -7.13 -25.04 15.13
CA SER A 357 -6.70 -25.64 16.40
C SER A 357 -7.10 -24.77 17.60
N SER A 358 -7.45 -25.42 18.71
CA SER A 358 -7.62 -24.77 20.01
C SER A 358 -6.34 -24.09 20.50
N ASP A 359 -5.18 -24.50 19.99
CA ASP A 359 -3.86 -23.96 20.36
C ASP A 359 -3.67 -22.49 19.93
N LEU A 360 -4.59 -21.92 19.14
CA LEU A 360 -4.59 -20.48 18.83
C LEU A 360 -4.64 -19.62 20.09
N ILE A 361 -5.25 -20.11 21.18
CA ILE A 361 -5.26 -19.43 22.47
C ILE A 361 -3.86 -19.21 23.06
N LEU A 362 -2.89 -20.05 22.69
CA LEU A 362 -1.51 -19.97 23.17
C LEU A 362 -0.73 -18.82 22.54
N LEU A 363 -1.25 -18.19 21.48
CA LEU A 363 -0.57 -17.11 20.75
C LEU A 363 -0.67 -15.77 21.49
N SER A 364 0.07 -15.65 22.59
CA SER A 364 0.04 -14.48 23.48
C SER A 364 0.43 -13.16 22.79
N GLN A 365 1.23 -13.20 21.72
CA GLN A 365 1.66 -12.01 20.97
C GLN A 365 0.70 -11.61 19.84
N LEU A 366 -0.34 -12.39 19.55
CA LEU A 366 -1.19 -12.19 18.39
C LEU A 366 -2.07 -10.95 18.56
N LYS A 367 -1.79 -9.91 17.77
CA LYS A 367 -2.52 -8.63 17.79
C LYS A 367 -3.61 -8.57 16.73
N LYS A 368 -3.41 -9.24 15.60
CA LYS A 368 -4.29 -9.13 14.42
C LYS A 368 -4.54 -10.49 13.78
N LEU A 369 -5.82 -10.83 13.61
CA LEU A 369 -6.28 -12.06 12.99
C LEU A 369 -7.23 -11.75 11.83
N LYS A 370 -6.90 -12.27 10.64
CA LYS A 370 -7.74 -12.18 9.44
C LYS A 370 -8.03 -13.57 8.90
N LEU A 371 -9.30 -13.94 8.84
CA LEU A 371 -9.77 -15.23 8.37
C LEU A 371 -10.65 -15.04 7.14
N GLN A 372 -10.35 -15.78 6.07
CA GLN A 372 -11.18 -15.89 4.89
C GLN A 372 -11.24 -17.35 4.44
N CYS A 373 -11.97 -18.16 5.19
CA CYS A 373 -12.01 -19.62 5.06
C CYS A 373 -13.44 -20.10 4.87
N CYS A 374 -13.87 -20.37 3.63
CA CYS A 374 -15.27 -20.64 3.32
C CYS A 374 -15.85 -21.90 3.98
N HIS A 375 -15.01 -22.91 4.30
CA HIS A 375 -15.43 -24.14 4.97
C HIS A 375 -15.32 -24.12 6.49
N LEU A 376 -14.84 -23.02 7.08
CA LEU A 376 -14.67 -22.92 8.53
C LEU A 376 -16.02 -23.02 9.22
N GLN A 377 -16.22 -24.02 10.08
CA GLN A 377 -17.51 -24.28 10.71
C GLN A 377 -17.70 -23.50 12.03
N CYS A 378 -16.64 -23.35 12.81
CA CYS A 378 -16.64 -22.64 14.07
C CYS A 378 -15.28 -21.97 14.31
N LEU A 379 -15.31 -20.87 15.06
CA LEU A 379 -14.12 -20.17 15.51
C LEU A 379 -13.67 -20.76 16.86
N PRO A 380 -12.39 -21.15 17.06
CA PRO A 380 -11.89 -21.61 18.36
C PRO A 380 -11.76 -20.44 19.34
N ARG A 381 -11.41 -20.74 20.61
CA ARG A 381 -11.08 -19.68 21.58
C ARG A 381 -9.84 -18.93 21.10
N LEU A 382 -9.93 -17.61 21.12
CA LEU A 382 -8.91 -16.70 20.61
C LEU A 382 -8.08 -16.08 21.76
N PRO A 383 -6.84 -15.66 21.50
CA PRO A 383 -5.98 -15.03 22.52
C PRO A 383 -6.50 -13.64 22.91
N THR A 384 -6.38 -13.29 24.19
CA THR A 384 -6.98 -12.09 24.78
C THR A 384 -6.35 -10.77 24.33
N ASN A 385 -5.11 -10.80 23.82
CA ASN A 385 -4.37 -9.63 23.34
C ASN A 385 -4.75 -9.18 21.92
N LEU A 386 -5.75 -9.84 21.31
CA LEU A 386 -6.18 -9.54 19.96
C LEU A 386 -6.84 -8.14 19.90
N SER A 387 -6.25 -7.24 19.12
CA SER A 387 -6.77 -5.89 18.87
C SER A 387 -7.66 -5.80 17.63
N TYR A 388 -7.43 -6.68 16.65
CA TYR A 388 -8.13 -6.66 15.37
C TYR A 388 -8.55 -8.07 14.96
N LEU A 389 -9.85 -8.27 14.71
CA LEU A 389 -10.42 -9.50 14.21
C LEU A 389 -11.21 -9.22 12.94
N SER A 390 -10.83 -9.87 11.84
CA SER A 390 -11.61 -9.85 10.60
C SER A 390 -11.93 -11.26 10.13
N ILE A 391 -13.20 -11.53 9.91
CA ILE A 391 -13.74 -12.80 9.39
C ILE A 391 -14.52 -12.44 8.13
N LYS A 392 -14.06 -12.91 6.96
CA LYS A 392 -14.68 -12.58 5.67
C LYS A 392 -15.00 -13.84 4.89
N SER A 393 -16.17 -13.93 4.26
CA SER A 393 -16.54 -15.03 3.37
C SER A 393 -16.41 -16.42 4.02
N CYS A 394 -16.66 -16.54 5.33
CA CYS A 394 -16.67 -17.83 6.05
C CYS A 394 -18.09 -18.41 6.00
N GLN A 395 -18.49 -18.90 4.84
CA GLN A 395 -19.89 -19.22 4.50
C GLN A 395 -20.50 -20.32 5.38
N ARG A 396 -19.71 -21.32 5.76
CA ARG A 396 -20.17 -22.47 6.58
C ARG A 396 -20.08 -22.25 8.09
N MET A 397 -19.67 -21.05 8.52
CA MET A 397 -19.46 -20.77 9.93
C MET A 397 -20.80 -20.56 10.62
N LYS A 398 -21.16 -21.43 11.56
CA LYS A 398 -22.48 -21.39 12.23
C LYS A 398 -22.52 -20.52 13.47
N THR A 399 -21.43 -20.54 14.23
CA THR A 399 -21.30 -19.83 15.50
C THR A 399 -19.90 -19.26 15.63
N THR A 400 -19.79 -18.11 16.30
CA THR A 400 -18.54 -17.74 16.95
C THR A 400 -18.46 -18.44 18.30
N ASN A 401 -17.26 -18.84 18.74
CA ASN A 401 -17.05 -19.04 20.17
C ASN A 401 -17.28 -17.72 20.91
N ASP A 402 -17.47 -17.81 22.22
CA ASP A 402 -17.64 -16.64 23.09
C ASP A 402 -16.44 -15.69 22.99
N LEU A 403 -16.70 -14.48 22.47
CA LEU A 403 -15.71 -13.42 22.25
C LEU A 403 -15.52 -12.54 23.48
N SER A 404 -16.28 -12.74 24.57
CA SER A 404 -16.26 -11.88 25.77
C SER A 404 -14.88 -11.72 26.42
N ASN A 405 -13.99 -12.69 26.21
CA ASN A 405 -12.62 -12.66 26.74
C ASN A 405 -11.68 -11.72 25.96
N LEU A 406 -12.07 -11.22 24.78
CA LEU A 406 -11.25 -10.38 23.91
C LEU A 406 -11.29 -8.91 24.34
N LYS A 407 -10.92 -8.64 25.58
CA LYS A 407 -10.98 -7.29 26.17
C LYS A 407 -10.11 -6.28 25.45
N ALA A 408 -9.06 -6.69 24.73
CA ALA A 408 -8.20 -5.78 23.96
C ALA A 408 -8.74 -5.42 22.57
N LEU A 409 -9.85 -6.04 22.13
CA LEU A 409 -10.34 -5.92 20.76
C LEU A 409 -10.88 -4.51 20.49
N SER A 410 -10.28 -3.83 19.50
CA SER A 410 -10.70 -2.50 19.05
C SER A 410 -11.51 -2.55 17.76
N ASP A 411 -11.25 -3.52 16.88
CA ASP A 411 -11.88 -3.59 15.57
C ASP A 411 -12.37 -5.02 15.29
N LEU A 412 -13.68 -5.13 15.06
CA LEU A 412 -14.34 -6.37 14.66
C LEU A 412 -15.03 -6.19 13.30
N VAL A 413 -14.62 -7.02 12.34
CA VAL A 413 -15.16 -7.01 10.97
C VAL A 413 -15.63 -8.41 10.60
N ILE A 414 -16.93 -8.62 10.43
CA ILE A 414 -17.51 -9.89 9.97
C ILE A 414 -18.29 -9.62 8.68
N VAL A 415 -17.88 -10.23 7.57
CA VAL A 415 -18.46 -9.97 6.24
C VAL A 415 -18.76 -11.28 5.52
N GLY A 416 -19.95 -11.45 4.94
CA GLY A 416 -20.26 -12.57 4.04
C GLY A 416 -20.21 -13.95 4.71
N CYS A 417 -20.71 -14.07 5.94
CA CYS A 417 -20.78 -15.35 6.66
C CYS A 417 -22.22 -15.85 6.67
N ASP A 418 -22.56 -16.64 5.66
CA ASP A 418 -23.94 -16.95 5.30
C ASP A 418 -24.69 -17.80 6.34
N GLU A 419 -24.03 -18.81 6.93
CA GLU A 419 -24.63 -19.69 7.95
C GLU A 419 -24.50 -19.16 9.40
N LEU A 420 -23.92 -17.98 9.61
CA LEU A 420 -23.66 -17.47 10.96
C LEU A 420 -24.96 -17.04 11.64
N THR A 421 -25.36 -17.78 12.68
CA THR A 421 -26.65 -17.59 13.36
C THR A 421 -26.58 -16.67 14.58
N GLU A 422 -25.43 -16.64 15.25
CA GLU A 422 -25.22 -15.92 16.51
C GLU A 422 -23.75 -15.50 16.65
N ILE A 423 -23.52 -14.31 17.21
CA ILE A 423 -22.21 -13.82 17.62
C ILE A 423 -22.21 -13.66 19.14
N ARG A 424 -21.58 -14.60 19.86
CA ARG A 424 -21.61 -14.65 21.33
C ARG A 424 -20.54 -13.76 21.96
N GLY A 425 -20.89 -13.07 23.05
CA GLY A 425 -19.96 -12.32 23.88
C GLY A 425 -19.54 -10.97 23.31
N LEU A 426 -20.29 -10.42 22.35
CA LEU A 426 -20.04 -9.06 21.86
C LEU A 426 -20.27 -8.03 22.97
N GLU A 427 -21.23 -8.26 23.88
CA GLU A 427 -21.51 -7.36 25.01
C GLU A 427 -20.31 -7.18 25.96
N GLY A 428 -19.34 -8.10 25.94
CA GLY A 428 -18.13 -8.06 26.77
C GLY A 428 -16.97 -7.25 26.17
N LEU A 429 -17.11 -6.69 24.96
CA LEU A 429 -16.02 -6.05 24.21
C LEU A 429 -15.83 -4.56 24.55
N GLU A 430 -15.54 -4.24 25.80
CA GLU A 430 -15.47 -2.86 26.33
C GLU A 430 -14.54 -1.88 25.56
N ASN A 431 -13.54 -2.39 24.84
CA ASN A 431 -12.58 -1.58 24.06
C ASN A 431 -12.92 -1.44 22.58
N LEU A 432 -14.05 -2.01 22.12
CA LEU A 432 -14.44 -1.99 20.72
C LEU A 432 -14.69 -0.55 20.24
N ARG A 433 -14.06 -0.19 19.12
CA ARG A 433 -14.16 1.13 18.47
C ARG A 433 -14.86 1.03 17.11
N THR A 434 -14.66 -0.07 16.40
CA THR A 434 -15.25 -0.31 15.09
C THR A 434 -15.95 -1.66 15.08
N LEU A 435 -17.24 -1.65 14.72
CA LEU A 435 -18.03 -2.85 14.46
C LEU A 435 -18.56 -2.81 13.03
N GLU A 436 -18.14 -3.77 12.21
CA GLU A 436 -18.61 -3.92 10.83
C GLU A 436 -19.20 -5.33 10.65
N LEU A 437 -20.50 -5.41 10.38
CA LEU A 437 -21.25 -6.64 10.11
C LEU A 437 -21.98 -6.49 8.77
N VAL A 438 -21.51 -7.18 7.73
CA VAL A 438 -22.01 -7.00 6.36
C VAL A 438 -22.36 -8.34 5.73
N ALA A 439 -23.48 -8.46 5.02
CA ALA A 439 -23.90 -9.66 4.33
C ALA A 439 -23.93 -10.89 5.26
N LEU A 440 -24.77 -10.85 6.30
CA LEU A 440 -24.97 -11.96 7.26
C LEU A 440 -26.44 -12.40 7.21
N PRO A 441 -26.84 -13.14 6.17
CA PRO A 441 -28.24 -13.49 5.98
C PRO A 441 -28.78 -14.30 7.15
N SER A 442 -28.11 -15.33 7.67
CA SER A 442 -28.66 -16.22 8.73
C SER A 442 -28.58 -15.70 10.17
N LEU A 443 -28.05 -14.49 10.39
CA LEU A 443 -27.91 -13.96 11.75
C LEU A 443 -29.31 -13.65 12.31
N VAL A 444 -29.65 -14.26 13.46
CA VAL A 444 -31.01 -14.17 14.03
C VAL A 444 -31.10 -13.08 15.09
N LYS A 445 -30.00 -12.81 15.81
CA LYS A 445 -29.96 -11.84 16.90
C LYS A 445 -28.65 -11.06 16.89
N LEU A 446 -28.75 -9.76 17.13
CA LEU A 446 -27.63 -8.94 17.58
C LEU A 446 -27.70 -8.86 19.11
N PRO A 447 -26.58 -9.11 19.83
CA PRO A 447 -26.51 -8.93 21.28
C PRO A 447 -26.60 -7.45 21.69
N ASP A 448 -26.87 -7.22 22.96
CA ASP A 448 -26.96 -5.87 23.54
C ASP A 448 -25.60 -5.15 23.45
N LEU A 449 -25.62 -3.94 22.88
CA LEU A 449 -24.44 -3.10 22.66
C LEU A 449 -24.27 -2.02 23.73
N THR A 450 -25.13 -1.97 24.76
CA THR A 450 -25.11 -0.99 25.86
C THR A 450 -23.76 -0.86 26.58
N ASN A 451 -22.97 -1.93 26.64
CA ASN A 451 -21.67 -1.94 27.34
C ASN A 451 -20.50 -1.41 26.49
N LEU A 452 -20.71 -1.10 25.20
CA LEU A 452 -19.64 -0.74 24.24
C LEU A 452 -19.32 0.76 24.22
N LYS A 453 -18.96 1.32 25.37
CA LYS A 453 -18.79 2.78 25.57
C LYS A 453 -17.77 3.45 24.65
N LYS A 454 -16.78 2.71 24.13
CA LYS A 454 -15.71 3.22 23.25
C LYS A 454 -16.01 3.13 21.76
N LEU A 455 -17.21 2.66 21.41
CA LEU A 455 -17.61 2.42 20.02
C LEU A 455 -17.77 3.74 19.27
N LYS A 456 -17.03 3.87 18.16
CA LYS A 456 -16.99 5.07 17.32
C LYS A 456 -17.75 4.92 16.00
N LYS A 457 -17.74 3.71 15.45
CA LYS A 457 -18.30 3.40 14.13
C LYS A 457 -19.05 2.07 14.14
N ILE A 458 -20.28 2.11 13.62
CA ILE A 458 -21.11 0.92 13.38
C ILE A 458 -21.52 0.89 11.91
N HIS A 459 -21.16 -0.20 11.23
CA HIS A 459 -21.60 -0.48 9.87
C HIS A 459 -22.32 -1.82 9.83
N LEU A 460 -23.63 -1.79 9.60
CA LEU A 460 -24.48 -2.95 9.44
C LEU A 460 -25.02 -2.94 8.02
N ASN A 461 -24.83 -3.97 7.21
CA ASN A 461 -25.40 -3.98 5.84
C ASN A 461 -25.81 -5.39 5.40
N ASP A 462 -26.83 -5.52 4.55
CA ASP A 462 -27.29 -6.78 3.98
C ASP A 462 -27.57 -7.91 5.02
N LEU A 463 -28.41 -7.64 6.03
CA LEU A 463 -28.73 -8.56 7.13
C LEU A 463 -30.12 -9.23 6.95
N SER A 464 -30.25 -10.05 5.90
CA SER A 464 -31.54 -10.48 5.33
C SER A 464 -32.49 -11.24 6.26
N ASN A 465 -32.01 -12.05 7.23
CA ASN A 465 -32.87 -12.75 8.22
C ASN A 465 -32.96 -12.04 9.57
N LEU A 466 -32.32 -10.88 9.77
CA LEU A 466 -32.67 -9.98 10.88
C LEU A 466 -34.05 -9.31 10.69
N LYS A 467 -34.84 -9.77 9.72
CA LYS A 467 -36.28 -9.56 9.62
C LYS A 467 -37.07 -9.99 10.88
N ALA A 468 -36.48 -10.65 11.86
CA ALA A 468 -37.11 -10.90 13.16
C ALA A 468 -36.68 -9.91 14.25
N LEU A 469 -35.66 -9.07 14.01
CA LEU A 469 -35.16 -8.12 14.98
C LEU A 469 -36.23 -7.05 15.23
N SER A 470 -36.90 -7.13 16.38
CA SER A 470 -37.92 -6.16 16.78
C SER A 470 -37.30 -4.92 17.38
N ASP A 471 -36.21 -5.06 18.11
CA ASP A 471 -35.65 -3.98 18.93
C ASP A 471 -34.12 -3.92 18.77
N LEU A 472 -33.60 -2.72 18.51
CA LEU A 472 -32.15 -2.42 18.52
C LEU A 472 -31.90 -1.34 19.58
N VAL A 473 -31.10 -1.67 20.57
CA VAL A 473 -30.79 -0.79 21.70
C VAL A 473 -29.29 -0.48 21.70
N THR A 474 -28.95 0.81 21.64
CA THR A 474 -27.58 1.30 21.88
C THR A 474 -27.65 2.42 22.91
N VAL A 475 -26.97 2.24 24.04
CA VAL A 475 -26.97 3.20 25.16
C VAL A 475 -25.53 3.56 25.52
N GLY A 476 -25.26 4.85 25.75
CA GLY A 476 -24.02 5.31 26.40
C GLY A 476 -22.74 5.14 25.58
N CYS A 477 -22.83 5.25 24.25
CA CYS A 477 -21.66 5.30 23.36
C CYS A 477 -21.28 6.77 23.06
N ASP A 478 -20.57 7.41 23.99
CA ASP A 478 -20.26 8.86 23.95
C ASP A 478 -19.48 9.29 22.69
N GLU A 479 -18.70 8.37 22.13
CA GLU A 479 -17.80 8.60 21.00
C GLU A 479 -18.39 8.17 19.64
N LEU A 480 -19.62 7.64 19.62
CA LEU A 480 -20.25 7.13 18.40
C LEU A 480 -20.61 8.30 17.49
N THR A 481 -19.92 8.42 16.35
CA THR A 481 -20.14 9.54 15.41
C THR A 481 -21.09 9.19 14.27
N GLU A 482 -21.17 7.90 13.92
CA GLU A 482 -21.82 7.45 12.69
C GLU A 482 -22.37 6.02 12.79
N ILE A 483 -23.60 5.84 12.29
CA ILE A 483 -24.27 4.55 12.09
C ILE A 483 -24.65 4.44 10.60
N ARG A 484 -24.41 3.29 9.95
CA ARG A 484 -24.78 3.04 8.54
C ARG A 484 -25.50 1.71 8.34
N GLY A 485 -26.38 1.69 7.34
CA GLY A 485 -27.04 0.51 6.73
C GLY A 485 -28.14 -0.16 7.57
N LEU A 486 -28.84 0.62 8.38
CA LEU A 486 -30.12 0.21 8.99
C LEU A 486 -31.27 0.09 7.97
N GLU A 487 -31.10 0.60 6.74
CA GLU A 487 -32.07 0.66 5.63
C GLU A 487 -32.73 -0.70 5.30
N GLY A 488 -32.05 -1.82 5.54
CA GLY A 488 -32.52 -3.17 5.23
C GLY A 488 -33.31 -3.91 6.34
N LEU A 489 -33.53 -3.29 7.50
CA LEU A 489 -34.16 -3.94 8.68
C LEU A 489 -35.70 -3.81 8.72
N GLU A 490 -36.40 -4.29 7.68
CA GLU A 490 -37.84 -4.08 7.41
C GLU A 490 -38.84 -4.37 8.58
N ASN A 491 -38.43 -5.11 9.61
CA ASN A 491 -39.28 -5.52 10.74
C ASN A 491 -38.90 -4.86 12.08
N LEU A 492 -37.90 -3.99 12.10
CA LEU A 492 -37.53 -3.23 13.28
C LEU A 492 -38.76 -2.46 13.78
N ARG A 493 -39.13 -2.64 15.05
CA ARG A 493 -40.26 -2.01 15.73
C ARG A 493 -39.81 -0.90 16.68
N THR A 494 -38.68 -1.10 17.33
CA THR A 494 -38.10 -0.15 18.29
C THR A 494 -36.64 0.10 17.94
N LEU A 495 -36.27 1.37 17.77
CA LEU A 495 -34.88 1.82 17.71
C LEU A 495 -34.63 2.71 18.92
N GLU A 496 -33.80 2.26 19.85
CA GLU A 496 -33.48 3.00 21.07
C GLU A 496 -32.00 3.40 21.07
N LEU A 497 -31.78 4.70 20.89
CA LEU A 497 -30.48 5.35 20.92
C LEU A 497 -30.47 6.32 22.12
N VAL A 498 -29.70 6.01 23.16
CA VAL A 498 -29.71 6.77 24.43
C VAL A 498 -28.29 7.19 24.79
N ALA A 499 -28.10 8.45 25.19
CA ALA A 499 -26.81 9.05 25.55
C ALA A 499 -25.74 8.85 24.45
N LEU A 500 -25.97 9.46 23.27
CA LEU A 500 -25.03 9.47 22.14
C LEU A 500 -24.67 10.92 21.74
N PRO A 501 -23.95 11.67 22.59
CA PRO A 501 -23.69 13.11 22.38
C PRO A 501 -22.88 13.42 21.11
N SER A 502 -22.11 12.45 20.58
CA SER A 502 -21.28 12.64 19.39
C SER A 502 -21.91 12.20 18.07
N LEU A 503 -23.10 11.60 18.09
CA LEU A 503 -23.73 11.06 16.88
C LEU A 503 -24.16 12.21 15.96
N VAL A 504 -23.66 12.19 14.72
CA VAL A 504 -23.83 13.31 13.78
C VAL A 504 -24.97 13.00 12.80
N LYS A 505 -25.05 11.77 12.29
CA LYS A 505 -26.01 11.38 11.25
C LYS A 505 -26.53 9.95 11.41
N LEU A 506 -27.80 9.73 11.07
CA LEU A 506 -28.43 8.41 10.90
C LEU A 506 -28.56 8.03 9.41
N PRO A 507 -28.62 6.72 9.09
CA PRO A 507 -28.92 6.26 7.73
C PRO A 507 -30.39 6.54 7.36
N ASP A 508 -30.75 6.38 6.09
CA ASP A 508 -32.12 6.62 5.61
C ASP A 508 -33.08 5.57 6.19
N LEU A 509 -34.07 5.99 6.98
CA LEU A 509 -35.05 5.12 7.63
C LEU A 509 -36.34 4.97 6.82
N THR A 510 -36.41 5.55 5.61
CA THR A 510 -37.65 5.61 4.80
C THR A 510 -38.21 4.22 4.46
N ASN A 511 -37.34 3.21 4.38
CA ASN A 511 -37.74 1.83 4.07
C ASN A 511 -38.24 1.00 5.29
N LEU A 512 -38.18 1.54 6.51
CA LEU A 512 -38.54 0.84 7.76
C LEU A 512 -40.03 0.94 8.13
N LYS A 513 -40.90 0.38 7.27
CA LYS A 513 -42.38 0.50 7.38
C LYS A 513 -43.02 -0.03 8.68
N LYS A 514 -42.32 -0.89 9.44
CA LYS A 514 -42.81 -1.50 10.69
C LYS A 514 -42.26 -0.86 11.96
N LEU A 515 -41.39 0.15 11.82
CA LEU A 515 -40.85 0.90 12.94
C LEU A 515 -42.00 1.64 13.62
N LYS A 516 -42.17 1.45 14.93
CA LYS A 516 -43.24 2.04 15.74
C LYS A 516 -42.72 3.00 16.79
N LYS A 517 -41.49 2.80 17.24
CA LYS A 517 -40.87 3.57 18.32
C LYS A 517 -39.44 3.91 17.94
N ILE A 518 -39.10 5.19 18.03
CA ILE A 518 -37.72 5.64 18.03
C ILE A 518 -37.53 6.41 19.33
N HIS A 519 -36.66 5.92 20.20
CA HIS A 519 -36.23 6.62 21.41
C HIS A 519 -34.85 7.21 21.13
N LEU A 520 -34.73 8.53 21.19
CA LEU A 520 -33.50 9.27 20.91
C LEU A 520 -33.16 10.18 22.09
N ASN A 521 -32.62 9.62 23.17
CA ASN A 521 -32.37 10.37 24.38
C ASN A 521 -30.91 10.87 24.40
N ASP A 522 -30.67 12.16 24.67
CA ASP A 522 -29.34 12.77 24.82
C ASP A 522 -28.40 12.59 23.59
N CYS A 523 -28.94 12.74 22.38
CA CYS A 523 -28.21 12.72 21.10
C CYS A 523 -27.91 14.15 20.59
N THR A 524 -27.10 14.92 21.31
CA THR A 524 -27.00 16.40 21.16
C THR A 524 -26.47 16.93 19.82
N LYS A 525 -25.69 16.16 19.07
CA LYS A 525 -25.08 16.57 17.78
C LYS A 525 -25.77 16.03 16.53
N LEU A 526 -26.88 15.30 16.71
CA LEU A 526 -27.61 14.71 15.59
C LEU A 526 -28.34 15.83 14.83
N PHE A 527 -27.99 16.04 13.56
CA PHE A 527 -28.50 17.18 12.77
C PHE A 527 -29.43 16.77 11.62
N GLU A 528 -29.47 15.49 11.24
CA GLU A 528 -30.27 14.98 10.12
C GLU A 528 -30.83 13.57 10.42
N ILE A 529 -32.15 13.42 10.25
CA ILE A 529 -32.87 12.13 10.22
C ILE A 529 -33.70 12.11 8.95
N LEU A 530 -33.47 11.12 8.08
CA LEU A 530 -34.22 10.93 6.83
C LEU A 530 -35.13 9.70 7.01
N GLY A 531 -36.44 9.83 6.74
CA GLY A 531 -37.43 8.76 6.96
C GLY A 531 -37.80 8.49 8.43
N GLY A 532 -38.82 7.67 8.68
CA GLY A 532 -39.29 7.33 10.03
C GLY A 532 -40.73 6.77 10.10
N PRO A 533 -41.23 6.34 11.27
CA PRO A 533 -42.57 5.77 11.43
C PRO A 533 -43.70 6.74 11.05
N GLU A 534 -44.72 6.27 10.32
CA GLU A 534 -45.99 7.02 10.11
C GLU A 534 -46.86 7.09 11.38
N SER A 535 -46.59 6.22 12.36
CA SER A 535 -47.21 6.24 13.69
C SER A 535 -46.12 5.99 14.75
N SER A 536 -45.70 7.01 15.50
CA SER A 536 -44.78 6.77 16.62
C SER A 536 -45.00 7.69 17.81
N GLU A 537 -44.98 7.08 18.99
CA GLU A 537 -44.50 7.72 20.22
C GLU A 537 -42.99 7.95 20.07
N ILE A 538 -42.58 9.16 19.67
CA ILE A 538 -41.19 9.60 19.77
C ILE A 538 -41.00 10.05 21.22
N LEU A 539 -40.30 9.27 22.03
CA LEU A 539 -40.12 9.56 23.45
C LEU A 539 -38.67 9.95 23.75
N HIS A 540 -38.55 11.21 24.20
CA HIS A 540 -37.52 11.83 25.04
C HIS A 540 -36.19 12.35 24.44
N ASN A 541 -35.90 13.63 24.79
CA ASN A 541 -34.62 14.35 24.94
C ASN A 541 -33.64 14.48 23.74
N VAL A 542 -34.15 14.75 22.54
CA VAL A 542 -33.30 15.28 21.45
C VAL A 542 -33.16 16.79 21.60
N ASN A 543 -31.95 17.33 21.42
CA ASN A 543 -31.77 18.78 21.27
C ASN A 543 -32.25 19.21 19.88
N TRP A 544 -33.54 19.55 19.77
CA TRP A 544 -34.20 19.87 18.50
C TRP A 544 -33.64 21.11 17.79
N SER A 545 -32.86 21.96 18.47
CA SER A 545 -32.28 23.17 17.88
C SER A 545 -31.22 22.90 16.80
N ASN A 546 -30.67 21.68 16.73
CA ASN A 546 -29.63 21.30 15.75
C ASN A 546 -30.18 20.53 14.52
N LEU A 547 -31.44 20.12 14.53
CA LEU A 547 -32.04 19.32 13.45
C LEU A 547 -32.52 20.23 12.30
N GLN A 548 -31.80 20.24 11.18
CA GLN A 548 -32.16 21.04 10.00
C GLN A 548 -33.20 20.35 9.09
N LYS A 549 -33.35 19.02 9.16
CA LYS A 549 -34.30 18.23 8.37
C LYS A 549 -34.88 17.09 9.20
N PHE A 550 -36.20 17.06 9.36
CA PHE A 550 -36.97 15.96 9.96
C PHE A 550 -38.26 15.76 9.15
N PRO A 551 -38.67 14.51 8.83
CA PRO A 551 -39.94 14.27 8.15
C PRO A 551 -41.11 14.50 9.12
N VAL A 552 -41.94 15.52 8.87
CA VAL A 552 -43.15 15.80 9.66
C VAL A 552 -44.26 14.82 9.22
N PRO A 553 -44.76 13.91 10.07
CA PRO A 553 -45.89 13.05 9.71
C PRO A 553 -47.22 13.83 9.74
N PRO A 554 -48.23 13.46 8.93
CA PRO A 554 -49.56 14.09 8.95
C PRO A 554 -50.36 13.90 10.25
N SER A 555 -49.92 13.00 11.14
CA SER A 555 -50.65 12.53 12.34
C SER A 555 -49.98 12.96 13.64
N LEU A 556 -49.88 14.27 13.86
CA LEU A 556 -49.25 14.89 15.05
C LEU A 556 -50.16 15.02 16.29
N GLU A 557 -51.07 14.07 16.54
CA GLU A 557 -51.98 14.17 17.70
C GLU A 557 -51.39 13.67 19.04
N ASN A 558 -50.23 12.99 19.04
CA ASN A 558 -49.67 12.34 20.25
C ASN A 558 -48.23 12.72 20.61
N LEU A 559 -47.67 13.79 20.05
CA LEU A 559 -46.29 14.19 20.33
C LEU A 559 -46.18 14.90 21.70
N LYS A 560 -45.73 14.17 22.73
CA LYS A 560 -45.45 14.73 24.07
C LYS A 560 -43.98 15.15 24.18
N VAL A 561 -43.70 16.43 23.91
CA VAL A 561 -42.40 17.05 24.25
C VAL A 561 -42.44 17.43 25.73
N ARG A 562 -41.42 17.03 26.51
CA ARG A 562 -41.30 17.43 27.93
C ARG A 562 -39.94 18.08 28.14
N ASN A 563 -39.95 19.35 28.52
CA ASN A 563 -38.75 20.13 28.80
C ASN A 563 -38.13 19.64 30.14
N PRO A 564 -36.83 19.27 30.20
CA PRO A 564 -36.21 18.77 31.42
C PRO A 564 -36.19 19.78 32.58
N GLU A 565 -36.26 21.07 32.29
CA GLU A 565 -36.08 22.12 33.28
C GLU A 565 -37.39 22.61 33.92
N THR A 566 -38.56 22.39 33.31
CA THR A 566 -39.82 23.02 33.78
C THR A 566 -40.98 22.09 34.12
N LYS A 567 -40.87 20.77 33.90
CA LYS A 567 -41.92 19.75 34.24
C LYS A 567 -43.36 20.00 33.75
N GLU A 568 -43.66 21.04 32.98
CA GLU A 568 -44.98 21.26 32.39
C GLU A 568 -45.15 20.50 31.06
N SER A 569 -46.34 19.93 30.86
CA SER A 569 -46.74 19.31 29.60
C SER A 569 -47.62 20.29 28.83
N THR A 570 -47.13 20.82 27.72
CA THR A 570 -47.97 21.61 26.81
C THR A 570 -47.58 21.33 25.37
N SER A 571 -48.55 20.89 24.59
CA SER A 571 -48.54 20.71 23.14
C SER A 571 -48.24 21.99 22.34
N ASP A 572 -48.19 23.16 22.98
CA ASP A 572 -48.16 24.47 22.33
C ASP A 572 -46.76 25.07 22.08
N LEU A 573 -45.68 24.45 22.57
CA LEU A 573 -44.32 24.97 22.38
C LEU A 573 -43.73 24.64 21.01
N VAL A 574 -44.17 23.54 20.36
CA VAL A 574 -43.61 23.10 19.07
C VAL A 574 -44.04 24.02 17.91
N PHE A 575 -45.21 24.66 17.99
CA PHE A 575 -45.70 25.52 16.91
C PHE A 575 -45.10 26.93 16.88
N ARG A 576 -44.52 27.42 17.98
CA ARG A 576 -43.98 28.79 18.04
C ARG A 576 -42.58 28.96 17.44
N GLU A 577 -41.76 27.90 17.37
CA GLU A 577 -40.43 28.00 16.75
C GLU A 577 -40.43 27.73 15.23
N PHE A 578 -41.38 26.96 14.70
CA PHE A 578 -41.47 26.71 13.24
C PHE A 578 -41.98 27.91 12.43
N ALA A 579 -42.62 28.90 13.06
CA ALA A 579 -43.17 30.06 12.37
C ALA A 579 -42.11 31.12 11.96
N ASN A 580 -40.85 30.99 12.39
CA ASN A 580 -39.80 31.98 12.11
C ASN A 580 -38.81 31.57 10.99
N VAL A 581 -39.03 30.47 10.27
CA VAL A 581 -38.08 29.97 9.25
C VAL A 581 -38.54 30.27 7.80
N SER A 582 -39.69 30.93 7.60
CA SER A 582 -40.19 31.25 6.24
C SER A 582 -39.68 32.56 5.64
N THR A 583 -38.68 33.21 6.24
CA THR A 583 -37.91 34.25 5.57
C THR A 583 -36.44 33.89 5.63
N TRP A 584 -35.87 33.46 4.50
CA TRP A 584 -34.70 34.03 3.81
C TRP A 584 -34.43 33.17 2.56
N MET A 585 -34.31 33.85 1.41
CA MET A 585 -33.76 33.34 0.15
C MET A 585 -32.27 33.01 0.30
#